data_AF-A0A4U5WEE7-F1
#
_entry.id   AF-A0A4U5WEE7-F1
#
_cell.length_a   1.000
_cell.length_b   1.000
_cell.length_c   1.000
_cell.angle_alpha   90.00
_cell.angle_beta   90.00
_cell.angle_gamma   90.00
#
_symmetry.space_group_name_H-M   'P 1'
#
loop_
_entity.id
_entity.type
_entity.pdbx_description
1 polymer ?
#
loop_
_entity_poly.entity_id
_entity_poly.type
_entity_poly.pdbx_seq_one_letter_code
_entity_poly.pdbx_strand_id
1 'polypeptide(L)'
;MQNSRRSLTRRMLAISACAVALPLATAGLAGAAPAGTHGISDTTVKVVATGLKNPRDVTALADGTLLVAESGEGLPGCPVGQVCLGKTGAVYKIRGPWQGRVVTGLPSLGPGVAPGAAVQAVGPASVLPDPNGGYLVLSMGGFDSNGRAALGPDAATLGTLSRTRDGSVVADYVDHETRLNPDGRQPYSNPWKVLRTGGGYLVTDAGANTVLRTAGGTTTTQFVLPTIENDRDGVPTGIARTADGTTYVSGLGVYAGQSRIYKVGPNGPEEWLSGLTNVVDLAAAPNGDLIALTYTPGYLEDPPQPSKVLRINTTTKEVTEIPTGDRLIMGTGLDVNREGQIFIVNNARGTSGELLRLTY
;
A
#
# COMPACT_ATOMS: atom_id res chain seq x y z
N MET A 1 -25.72 -38.46 -38.23
CA MET A 1 -26.08 -38.85 -36.85
C MET A 1 -24.91 -38.49 -35.94
N GLN A 2 -25.15 -37.66 -34.91
CA GLN A 2 -24.44 -37.51 -33.60
C GLN A 2 -22.89 -37.35 -33.61
N ASN A 3 -22.20 -36.46 -32.89
CA ASN A 3 -22.44 -35.52 -31.78
C ASN A 3 -21.24 -34.55 -31.76
N SER A 4 -21.39 -33.23 -31.75
CA SER A 4 -21.57 -32.32 -30.60
C SER A 4 -20.36 -32.20 -29.63
N ARG A 5 -19.77 -30.98 -29.64
CA ARG A 5 -19.19 -30.20 -28.53
C ARG A 5 -17.93 -30.73 -27.83
N ARG A 6 -16.79 -30.05 -28.06
CA ARG A 6 -15.73 -29.79 -27.06
C ARG A 6 -14.79 -28.69 -27.57
N SER A 7 -15.20 -27.45 -27.39
CA SER A 7 -14.35 -26.27 -27.43
C SER A 7 -14.86 -25.36 -26.33
N LEU A 8 -14.16 -25.37 -25.18
CA LEU A 8 -14.23 -24.38 -24.10
C LEU A 8 -13.31 -24.86 -22.96
N THR A 9 -12.77 -23.91 -22.21
CA THR A 9 -11.91 -24.03 -21.02
C THR A 9 -10.43 -24.36 -21.24
N ARG A 10 -9.63 -23.31 -21.47
CA ARG A 10 -8.30 -23.14 -20.86
C ARG A 10 -8.00 -21.65 -20.72
N ARG A 11 -8.49 -21.02 -19.64
CA ARG A 11 -7.97 -19.76 -19.08
C ARG A 11 -8.22 -19.75 -17.57
N MET A 12 -7.26 -19.15 -16.86
CA MET A 12 -7.20 -18.84 -15.43
C MET A 12 -6.73 -19.97 -14.50
N LEU A 13 -5.44 -19.97 -14.23
CA LEU A 13 -4.90 -20.23 -12.89
C LEU A 13 -3.83 -19.15 -12.62
N ALA A 14 -4.16 -18.19 -11.76
CA ALA A 14 -3.18 -17.37 -11.06
C ALA A 14 -3.85 -16.79 -9.79
N ILE A 15 -4.31 -17.69 -8.92
CA ILE A 15 -4.52 -17.41 -7.50
C ILE A 15 -3.95 -18.62 -6.76
N SER A 16 -2.81 -18.42 -6.12
CA SER A 16 -2.33 -19.09 -4.89
C SER A 16 -0.84 -18.80 -4.76
N ALA A 17 -0.42 -18.09 -3.72
CA ALA A 17 -0.10 -18.72 -2.44
C ALA A 17 0.95 -19.83 -2.65
N CYS A 18 2.23 -19.48 -2.55
CA CYS A 18 3.29 -20.47 -2.42
C CYS A 18 3.26 -21.08 -1.02
N ALA A 19 2.66 -22.26 -0.92
CA ALA A 19 2.98 -23.23 0.12
C ALA A 19 4.24 -24.00 -0.29
N VAL A 20 5.27 -24.07 0.57
CA VAL A 20 6.31 -25.11 0.47
C VAL A 20 6.75 -25.57 1.87
N ALA A 21 6.95 -26.89 1.93
CA ALA A 21 7.20 -27.82 3.02
C ALA A 21 8.27 -27.48 4.08
N LEU A 22 8.00 -27.99 5.30
CA LEU A 22 8.93 -28.10 6.44
C LEU A 22 10.12 -29.03 6.15
N PRO A 23 11.27 -28.74 6.76
CA PRO A 23 12.08 -29.74 7.45
C PRO A 23 12.22 -29.43 8.94
N LEU A 24 12.07 -30.45 9.79
CA LEU A 24 12.44 -30.41 11.21
C LEU A 24 13.96 -30.25 11.35
N ALA A 25 14.42 -29.32 12.18
CA ALA A 25 15.75 -29.37 12.79
C ALA A 25 15.80 -28.71 14.19
N THR A 26 16.11 -29.58 15.15
CA THR A 26 16.73 -29.47 16.49
C THR A 26 17.19 -28.13 17.09
N ALA A 27 17.01 -28.06 18.42
CA ALA A 27 17.30 -26.99 19.36
C ALA A 27 18.80 -26.78 19.77
N GLY A 28 19.06 -25.58 20.33
CA GLY A 28 20.27 -25.18 21.10
C GLY A 28 20.91 -23.90 20.54
N LEU A 29 21.34 -22.86 21.26
CA LEU A 29 21.56 -22.56 22.68
C LEU A 29 21.49 -21.02 22.89
N ALA A 30 21.19 -20.61 24.11
CA ALA A 30 21.14 -19.22 24.58
C ALA A 30 22.52 -18.52 24.58
N GLY A 31 22.53 -17.21 24.30
CA GLY A 31 23.67 -16.31 24.49
C GLY A 31 23.20 -14.89 24.81
N ALA A 32 23.68 -14.34 25.93
CA ALA A 32 23.20 -13.14 26.59
C ALA A 32 23.55 -11.81 25.90
N ALA A 33 22.71 -10.79 26.13
CA ALA A 33 22.86 -9.41 25.66
C ALA A 33 23.75 -8.55 26.58
N PRO A 34 24.47 -7.55 26.02
CA PRO A 34 24.91 -6.38 26.78
C PRO A 34 23.93 -5.21 26.60
N ALA A 35 23.62 -4.59 27.73
CA ALA A 35 22.77 -3.42 27.88
C ALA A 35 23.45 -2.14 27.34
N GLY A 36 22.67 -1.35 26.59
CA GLY A 36 22.95 0.05 26.30
C GLY A 36 21.65 0.84 26.48
N THR A 37 21.41 1.33 27.69
CA THR A 37 20.27 2.20 28.00
C THR A 37 20.59 3.63 27.56
N HIS A 38 20.21 3.96 26.34
CA HIS A 38 19.84 5.34 25.99
C HIS A 38 18.36 5.49 26.33
N GLY A 39 18.01 6.54 27.07
CA GLY A 39 16.66 6.77 27.57
C GLY A 39 15.62 6.61 26.45
N ILE A 40 14.82 5.55 26.56
CA ILE A 40 13.68 5.30 25.68
C ILE A 40 12.72 6.46 25.94
N SER A 41 12.61 7.40 25.00
CA SER A 41 11.42 8.22 24.94
C SER A 41 10.25 7.26 24.84
N ASP A 42 9.35 7.26 25.83
CA ASP A 42 8.23 6.31 25.89
C ASP A 42 7.29 6.59 24.70
N THR A 43 7.52 5.87 23.60
CA THR A 43 6.65 5.93 22.42
C THR A 43 5.24 5.53 22.84
N THR A 44 4.35 6.51 22.84
CA THR A 44 2.95 6.30 23.15
C THR A 44 2.22 5.89 21.88
N VAL A 45 1.69 4.66 21.85
CA VAL A 45 0.81 4.17 20.78
C VAL A 45 -0.62 4.20 21.29
N LYS A 46 -1.49 4.93 20.59
CA LYS A 46 -2.93 5.03 20.90
C LYS A 46 -3.75 4.58 19.71
N VAL A 47 -4.73 3.71 19.93
CA VAL A 47 -5.76 3.41 18.95
C VAL A 47 -6.68 4.64 18.86
N VAL A 48 -6.86 5.17 17.65
CA VAL A 48 -7.73 6.33 17.38
C VAL A 48 -8.99 5.95 16.59
N ALA A 49 -8.98 4.82 15.88
CA ALA A 49 -10.17 4.22 15.28
C ALA A 49 -10.02 2.70 15.20
N THR A 50 -11.16 1.99 15.21
CA THR A 50 -11.26 0.52 15.09
C THR A 50 -12.37 0.14 14.11
N GLY A 51 -12.42 -1.14 13.72
CA GLY A 51 -13.46 -1.67 12.83
C GLY A 51 -13.32 -1.18 11.38
N LEU A 52 -12.10 -0.85 10.99
CA LEU A 52 -11.77 -0.50 9.62
C LEU A 52 -11.71 -1.76 8.75
N LYS A 53 -12.16 -1.65 7.50
CA LYS A 53 -12.33 -2.74 6.54
C LYS A 53 -11.24 -2.71 5.47
N ASN A 54 -10.27 -3.60 5.62
CA ASN A 54 -9.04 -3.65 4.84
C ASN A 54 -8.47 -2.23 4.63
N PRO A 55 -8.21 -1.48 5.72
CA PRO A 55 -7.60 -0.16 5.58
C PRO A 55 -6.25 -0.32 4.89
N ARG A 56 -5.92 0.59 3.97
CA ARG A 56 -4.67 0.54 3.21
C ARG A 56 -3.75 1.68 3.57
N ASP A 57 -4.26 2.90 3.49
CA ASP A 57 -3.49 4.12 3.67
C ASP A 57 -4.25 5.14 4.52
N VAL A 58 -3.50 6.04 5.16
CA VAL A 58 -4.01 7.19 5.89
C VAL A 58 -3.44 8.48 5.29
N THR A 59 -4.23 9.55 5.31
CA THR A 59 -3.78 10.91 4.99
C THR A 59 -4.14 11.85 6.13
N ALA A 60 -3.13 12.49 6.70
CA ALA A 60 -3.24 13.46 7.78
C ALA A 60 -3.31 14.88 7.21
N LEU A 61 -4.42 15.57 7.47
CA LEU A 61 -4.66 16.90 6.97
C LEU A 61 -4.25 17.97 7.98
N ALA A 62 -3.99 19.14 7.40
CA ALA A 62 -3.65 20.39 8.06
C ALA A 62 -4.52 20.78 9.26
N ASP A 63 -5.80 20.43 9.23
CA ASP A 63 -6.80 20.81 10.22
C ASP A 63 -7.05 19.70 11.26
N GLY A 64 -6.17 18.69 11.31
CA GLY A 64 -6.29 17.53 12.18
C GLY A 64 -7.27 16.47 11.68
N THR A 65 -7.87 16.64 10.49
CA THR A 65 -8.66 15.59 9.85
C THR A 65 -7.75 14.44 9.41
N LEU A 66 -8.17 13.20 9.66
CA LEU A 66 -7.54 12.00 9.10
C LEU A 66 -8.50 11.37 8.10
N LEU A 67 -7.99 10.94 6.94
CA LEU A 67 -8.71 10.16 5.95
C LEU A 67 -8.07 8.79 5.84
N VAL A 68 -8.86 7.73 5.79
CA VAL A 68 -8.37 6.36 5.59
C VAL A 68 -9.05 5.76 4.36
N ALA A 69 -8.25 5.21 3.46
CA ALA A 69 -8.76 4.42 2.34
C ALA A 69 -9.05 2.98 2.80
N GLU A 70 -10.29 2.55 2.66
CA GLU A 70 -10.73 1.20 3.02
C GLU A 70 -11.01 0.39 1.74
N SER A 71 -10.22 -0.66 1.50
CA SER A 71 -10.44 -1.56 0.37
C SER A 71 -11.77 -2.33 0.47
N GLY A 72 -12.38 -2.40 1.66
CA GLY A 72 -13.68 -3.05 1.88
C GLY A 72 -13.56 -4.53 2.23
N GLU A 73 -14.54 -5.35 1.86
CA GLU A 73 -14.63 -6.77 2.20
C GLU A 73 -15.06 -7.66 1.01
N GLY A 74 -15.05 -7.12 -0.22
CA GLY A 74 -15.54 -7.82 -1.39
C GLY A 74 -17.07 -7.82 -1.49
N LEU A 75 -17.65 -8.92 -1.96
CA LEU A 75 -19.10 -9.11 -2.03
C LEU A 75 -19.60 -9.96 -0.84
N PRO A 76 -20.48 -9.43 0.03
CA PRO A 76 -21.13 -10.25 1.05
C PRO A 76 -21.84 -11.47 0.44
N GLY A 77 -21.61 -12.65 1.00
CA GLY A 77 -22.17 -13.91 0.48
C GLY A 77 -21.44 -14.48 -0.73
N CYS A 78 -20.28 -13.92 -1.11
CA CYS A 78 -19.42 -14.54 -2.13
C CYS A 78 -19.07 -15.99 -1.75
N PRO A 79 -19.24 -16.96 -2.67
CA PRO A 79 -18.89 -18.35 -2.40
C PRO A 79 -17.42 -18.52 -2.03
N VAL A 80 -17.14 -19.40 -1.06
CA VAL A 80 -15.78 -19.65 -0.58
C VAL A 80 -14.86 -20.05 -1.73
N GLY A 81 -13.70 -19.38 -1.84
CA GLY A 81 -12.71 -19.62 -2.89
C GLY A 81 -13.01 -18.94 -4.23
N GLN A 82 -14.19 -18.35 -4.40
CA GLN A 82 -14.49 -17.51 -5.56
C GLN A 82 -14.10 -16.06 -5.27
N VAL A 83 -13.62 -15.34 -6.28
CA VAL A 83 -13.42 -13.89 -6.19
C VAL A 83 -14.65 -13.18 -6.73
N CYS A 84 -15.22 -12.30 -5.92
CA CYS A 84 -16.42 -11.54 -6.27
C CYS A 84 -16.18 -10.05 -6.13
N LEU A 85 -16.82 -9.29 -7.01
CA LEU A 85 -16.84 -7.83 -6.95
C LEU A 85 -18.07 -7.38 -6.16
N GLY A 86 -17.84 -6.58 -5.13
CA GLY A 86 -18.87 -5.88 -4.36
C GLY A 86 -18.62 -4.38 -4.33
N LYS A 87 -19.48 -3.67 -3.60
CA LYS A 87 -19.44 -2.20 -3.44
C LYS A 87 -19.21 -1.83 -1.97
N THR A 88 -18.18 -2.42 -1.38
CA THR A 88 -17.87 -2.26 0.06
C THR A 88 -16.66 -1.38 0.34
N GLY A 89 -15.99 -0.88 -0.69
CA GLY A 89 -14.88 0.06 -0.52
C GLY A 89 -15.40 1.41 -0.01
N ALA A 90 -14.58 2.09 0.77
CA ALA A 90 -14.98 3.32 1.46
C ALA A 90 -13.82 4.28 1.70
N VAL A 91 -14.19 5.51 2.05
CA VAL A 91 -13.30 6.49 2.69
C VAL A 91 -13.81 6.72 4.11
N TYR A 92 -12.98 6.40 5.10
CA TYR A 92 -13.25 6.69 6.50
C TYR A 92 -12.61 8.03 6.87
N LYS A 93 -13.29 8.84 7.67
CA LYS A 93 -12.79 10.15 8.11
C LYS A 93 -12.88 10.25 9.62
N ILE A 94 -11.87 10.86 10.22
CA ILE A 94 -11.83 11.24 11.63
C ILE A 94 -11.59 12.74 11.71
N ARG A 95 -12.37 13.46 12.52
CA ARG A 95 -12.21 14.91 12.76
C ARG A 95 -12.69 15.26 14.18
N GLY A 96 -11.75 15.49 15.07
CA GLY A 96 -12.06 15.70 16.49
C GLY A 96 -12.82 14.50 17.07
N PRO A 97 -13.97 14.69 17.73
CA PRO A 97 -14.75 13.58 18.28
C PRO A 97 -15.55 12.80 17.22
N TRP A 98 -15.66 13.32 16.00
CA TRP A 98 -16.46 12.70 14.95
C TRP A 98 -15.61 11.74 14.12
N GLN A 99 -16.15 10.56 13.84
CA GLN A 99 -15.54 9.59 12.95
C GLN A 99 -16.59 8.75 12.21
N GLY A 100 -16.32 8.39 10.95
CA GLY A 100 -17.24 7.57 10.15
C GLY A 100 -16.87 7.49 8.67
N ARG A 101 -17.56 6.61 7.94
CA ARG A 101 -17.43 6.48 6.48
C ARG A 101 -18.14 7.64 5.79
N VAL A 102 -17.39 8.44 5.04
CA VAL A 102 -17.88 9.62 4.30
C VAL A 102 -18.13 9.32 2.83
N VAL A 103 -17.50 8.26 2.32
CA VAL A 103 -17.75 7.70 0.99
C VAL A 103 -17.92 6.21 1.17
N THR A 104 -18.94 5.64 0.52
CA THR A 104 -19.25 4.22 0.52
C THR A 104 -19.65 3.79 -0.88
N GLY A 105 -19.73 2.49 -1.14
CA GLY A 105 -20.17 2.00 -2.44
C GLY A 105 -19.07 1.94 -3.48
N LEU A 106 -17.80 2.12 -3.09
CA LEU A 106 -16.67 2.02 -4.01
C LEU A 106 -16.41 0.53 -4.35
N PRO A 107 -15.93 0.23 -5.57
CA PRO A 107 -15.59 -1.13 -5.96
C PRO A 107 -14.63 -1.80 -4.98
N SER A 108 -14.93 -3.06 -4.67
CA SER A 108 -14.17 -3.88 -3.74
C SER A 108 -14.21 -5.32 -4.24
N LEU A 109 -13.06 -5.82 -4.67
CA LEU A 109 -12.89 -7.18 -5.16
C LEU A 109 -12.28 -8.02 -4.04
N GLY A 110 -12.87 -9.16 -3.71
CA GLY A 110 -12.34 -10.02 -2.66
C GLY A 110 -12.80 -11.47 -2.78
N PRO A 111 -12.05 -12.42 -2.22
CA PRO A 111 -12.49 -13.80 -2.18
C PRO A 111 -13.62 -13.99 -1.16
N GLY A 112 -14.54 -14.89 -1.46
CA GLY A 112 -15.39 -15.49 -0.44
C GLY A 112 -14.52 -16.31 0.51
N VAL A 113 -14.74 -16.14 1.81
CA VAL A 113 -13.97 -16.82 2.86
C VAL A 113 -14.90 -17.57 3.81
N ALA A 114 -14.37 -18.59 4.48
CA ALA A 114 -15.12 -19.30 5.51
C ALA A 114 -15.52 -18.34 6.65
N PRO A 115 -16.63 -18.61 7.37
CA PRO A 115 -17.03 -17.80 8.52
C PRO A 115 -15.88 -17.61 9.52
N GLY A 116 -15.62 -16.37 9.92
CA GLY A 116 -14.56 -16.01 10.87
C GLY A 116 -13.16 -15.84 10.27
N ALA A 117 -12.94 -16.20 8.99
CA ALA A 117 -11.67 -15.95 8.32
C ALA A 117 -11.54 -14.50 7.84
N ALA A 118 -10.32 -13.96 7.83
CA ALA A 118 -10.05 -12.62 7.33
C ALA A 118 -10.16 -12.59 5.79
N VAL A 119 -10.92 -11.62 5.26
CA VAL A 119 -11.00 -11.35 3.82
C VAL A 119 -9.93 -10.33 3.40
N GLN A 120 -9.27 -10.60 2.28
CA GLN A 120 -8.33 -9.66 1.65
C GLN A 120 -9.00 -9.01 0.45
N ALA A 121 -9.35 -7.73 0.59
CA ALA A 121 -10.01 -6.97 -0.48
C ALA A 121 -9.02 -6.10 -1.26
N VAL A 122 -9.30 -5.94 -2.54
CA VAL A 122 -8.71 -4.98 -3.48
C VAL A 122 -9.75 -3.90 -3.72
N GLY A 123 -9.41 -2.65 -3.44
CA GLY A 123 -10.32 -1.51 -3.59
C GLY A 123 -9.56 -0.21 -3.39
N PRO A 124 -10.12 0.80 -2.71
CA PRO A 124 -9.37 2.00 -2.31
C PRO A 124 -8.01 1.65 -1.66
N ALA A 125 -6.94 2.22 -2.23
CA ALA A 125 -5.55 2.08 -1.80
C ALA A 125 -5.09 3.32 -1.02
N SER A 126 -5.42 4.51 -1.54
CA SER A 126 -5.01 5.80 -0.98
C SER A 126 -6.04 6.88 -1.32
N VAL A 127 -6.11 7.93 -0.49
CA VAL A 127 -7.14 8.96 -0.60
C VAL A 127 -6.59 10.35 -0.31
N LEU A 128 -6.90 11.31 -1.18
CA LEU A 128 -6.57 12.72 -0.98
C LEU A 128 -7.84 13.58 -1.02
N PRO A 129 -7.88 14.74 -0.38
CA PRO A 129 -8.94 15.72 -0.64
C PRO A 129 -8.87 16.19 -2.10
N ASP A 130 -10.03 16.32 -2.76
CA ASP A 130 -10.13 17.00 -4.06
C ASP A 130 -10.27 18.52 -3.83
N PRO A 131 -9.43 19.36 -4.46
CA PRO A 131 -9.54 20.82 -4.36
C PRO A 131 -10.90 21.38 -4.78
N ASN A 132 -11.64 20.64 -5.62
CA ASN A 132 -12.97 21.03 -6.09
C ASN A 132 -14.11 20.43 -5.26
N GLY A 133 -13.79 19.84 -4.10
CA GLY A 133 -14.75 19.18 -3.22
C GLY A 133 -14.84 17.67 -3.42
N GLY A 134 -15.10 16.95 -2.33
CA GLY A 134 -15.05 15.50 -2.27
C GLY A 134 -13.62 14.98 -2.12
N TYR A 135 -13.36 13.79 -2.67
CA TYR A 135 -12.10 13.07 -2.53
C TYR A 135 -11.59 12.55 -3.86
N LEU A 136 -10.28 12.39 -3.94
CA LEU A 136 -9.58 11.63 -4.96
C LEU A 136 -9.21 10.29 -4.36
N VAL A 137 -9.67 9.21 -4.96
CA VAL A 137 -9.41 7.84 -4.50
C VAL A 137 -8.57 7.13 -5.54
N LEU A 138 -7.36 6.75 -5.13
CA LEU A 138 -6.56 5.77 -5.84
C LEU A 138 -7.09 4.39 -5.48
N SER A 139 -7.53 3.61 -6.46
CA SER A 139 -7.93 2.22 -6.24
C SER A 139 -6.84 1.27 -6.71
N MET A 140 -6.59 0.23 -5.91
CA MET A 140 -5.77 -0.91 -6.28
C MET A 140 -6.34 -1.59 -7.53
N GLY A 141 -5.46 -2.32 -8.21
CA GLY A 141 -5.79 -3.14 -9.37
C GLY A 141 -5.42 -4.59 -9.11
N GLY A 142 -4.53 -5.11 -9.94
CA GLY A 142 -4.05 -6.49 -9.90
C GLY A 142 -4.39 -7.26 -11.18
N PHE A 143 -4.36 -6.57 -12.32
CA PHE A 143 -4.73 -7.11 -13.63
C PHE A 143 -4.34 -6.15 -14.76
N ASP A 144 -4.45 -6.64 -16.00
CA ASP A 144 -4.46 -5.85 -17.23
C ASP A 144 -5.89 -5.40 -17.60
N SER A 145 -6.05 -4.67 -18.70
CA SER A 145 -7.37 -4.20 -19.16
C SER A 145 -8.34 -5.33 -19.45
N ASN A 146 -7.87 -6.48 -19.94
CA ASN A 146 -8.71 -7.65 -20.21
C ASN A 146 -9.20 -8.29 -18.90
N GLY A 147 -8.30 -8.44 -17.92
CA GLY A 147 -8.59 -8.93 -16.59
C GLY A 147 -9.61 -8.04 -15.88
N ARG A 148 -9.45 -6.71 -15.95
CA ARG A 148 -10.44 -5.77 -15.42
C ARG A 148 -11.79 -5.90 -16.13
N ALA A 149 -11.80 -5.94 -17.46
CA ALA A 149 -13.04 -6.05 -18.24
C ALA A 149 -13.81 -7.34 -17.93
N ALA A 150 -13.11 -8.44 -17.65
CA ALA A 150 -13.72 -9.72 -17.27
C ALA A 150 -14.47 -9.67 -15.93
N LEU A 151 -14.19 -8.68 -15.07
CA LEU A 151 -14.93 -8.45 -13.81
C LEU A 151 -16.26 -7.71 -14.02
N GLY A 152 -16.51 -7.19 -15.23
CA GLY A 152 -17.71 -6.44 -15.57
C GLY A 152 -17.60 -4.92 -15.33
N PRO A 153 -18.63 -4.16 -15.72
CA PRO A 153 -18.59 -2.69 -15.75
C PRO A 153 -18.42 -2.05 -14.37
N ASP A 154 -18.87 -2.70 -13.30
CA ASP A 154 -18.72 -2.19 -11.93
C ASP A 154 -17.24 -2.17 -11.47
N ALA A 155 -16.32 -2.83 -12.18
CA ALA A 155 -14.89 -2.82 -11.89
C ALA A 155 -14.14 -1.65 -12.55
N ALA A 156 -14.82 -0.79 -13.32
CA ALA A 156 -14.20 0.19 -14.19
C ALA A 156 -13.22 1.15 -13.47
N THR A 157 -13.44 1.46 -12.19
CA THR A 157 -12.56 2.36 -11.43
C THR A 157 -11.47 1.65 -10.63
N LEU A 158 -11.40 0.31 -10.63
CA LEU A 158 -10.25 -0.39 -10.06
C LEU A 158 -9.00 -0.12 -10.90
N GLY A 159 -7.87 0.13 -10.23
CA GLY A 159 -6.61 0.54 -10.87
C GLY A 159 -6.63 1.98 -11.43
N THR A 160 -7.51 2.85 -10.92
CA THR A 160 -7.62 4.24 -11.37
C THR A 160 -7.44 5.23 -10.22
N LEU A 161 -7.08 6.46 -10.55
CA LEU A 161 -7.31 7.62 -9.70
C LEU A 161 -8.64 8.26 -10.10
N SER A 162 -9.63 8.29 -9.22
CA SER A 162 -10.99 8.75 -9.52
C SER A 162 -11.51 9.77 -8.52
N ARG A 163 -12.49 10.58 -8.93
CA ARG A 163 -13.14 11.58 -8.07
C ARG A 163 -14.44 11.06 -7.51
N THR A 164 -14.65 11.24 -6.21
CA THR A 164 -15.90 10.81 -5.57
C THR A 164 -17.07 11.77 -5.82
N ARG A 165 -16.80 13.04 -6.20
CA ARG A 165 -17.86 14.03 -6.42
C ARG A 165 -18.71 13.76 -7.66
N ASP A 166 -18.11 13.21 -8.71
CA ASP A 166 -18.76 13.01 -10.01
C ASP A 166 -18.42 11.65 -10.66
N GLY A 167 -17.62 10.81 -10.00
CA GLY A 167 -17.18 9.52 -10.53
C GLY A 167 -16.15 9.61 -11.65
N SER A 168 -15.66 10.81 -11.99
CA SER A 168 -14.72 10.96 -13.11
C SER A 168 -13.38 10.29 -12.83
N VAL A 169 -12.85 9.58 -13.82
CA VAL A 169 -11.50 9.03 -13.80
C VAL A 169 -10.51 10.13 -14.19
N VAL A 170 -9.54 10.38 -13.31
CA VAL A 170 -8.43 11.31 -13.53
C VAL A 170 -7.33 10.65 -14.35
N ALA A 171 -7.05 9.38 -14.04
CA ALA A 171 -6.06 8.56 -14.72
C ALA A 171 -6.41 7.09 -14.56
N ASP A 172 -6.15 6.34 -15.63
CA ASP A 172 -6.34 4.90 -15.69
C ASP A 172 -4.97 4.21 -15.82
N TYR A 173 -4.49 3.64 -14.72
CA TYR A 173 -3.15 3.03 -14.67
C TYR A 173 -3.15 1.62 -15.28
N VAL A 174 -4.29 0.93 -15.24
CA VAL A 174 -4.48 -0.36 -15.92
C VAL A 174 -4.42 -0.20 -17.43
N ASP A 175 -5.08 0.81 -17.99
CA ASP A 175 -4.96 1.11 -19.43
C ASP A 175 -3.53 1.51 -19.81
N HIS A 176 -2.92 2.40 -19.02
CA HIS A 176 -1.55 2.87 -19.25
C HIS A 176 -0.57 1.70 -19.32
N GLU A 177 -0.62 0.82 -18.32
CA GLU A 177 0.24 -0.36 -18.24
C GLU A 177 -0.02 -1.34 -19.37
N THR A 178 -1.29 -1.65 -19.65
CA THR A 178 -1.66 -2.60 -20.71
C THR A 178 -1.16 -2.15 -22.09
N ARG A 179 -1.20 -0.85 -22.36
CA ARG A 179 -0.85 -0.29 -23.66
C ARG A 179 0.64 -0.04 -23.84
N LEU A 180 1.34 0.34 -22.78
CA LEU A 180 2.72 0.81 -22.85
C LEU A 180 3.74 -0.16 -22.25
N ASN A 181 3.34 -0.99 -21.29
CA ASN A 181 4.15 -2.00 -20.60
C ASN A 181 5.61 -1.56 -20.37
N PRO A 182 5.85 -0.49 -19.59
CA PRO A 182 7.12 0.21 -19.58
C PRO A 182 8.28 -0.63 -19.04
N ASP A 183 8.01 -1.60 -18.17
CA ASP A 183 9.02 -2.52 -17.62
C ASP A 183 9.28 -3.74 -18.53
N GLY A 184 8.46 -3.92 -19.58
CA GLY A 184 8.55 -5.01 -20.53
C GLY A 184 8.15 -6.38 -19.98
N ARG A 185 7.60 -6.47 -18.76
CA ARG A 185 7.17 -7.73 -18.13
C ARG A 185 5.73 -8.05 -18.54
N GLN A 186 5.04 -8.87 -17.76
CA GLN A 186 3.62 -9.14 -17.99
C GLN A 186 2.82 -7.90 -17.58
N PRO A 187 1.97 -7.32 -18.45
CA PRO A 187 1.16 -6.17 -18.08
C PRO A 187 0.30 -6.45 -16.85
N TYR A 188 0.55 -5.71 -15.79
CA TYR A 188 -0.09 -5.92 -14.50
C TYR A 188 -0.05 -4.63 -13.67
N SER A 189 -1.15 -3.87 -13.63
CA SER A 189 -1.20 -2.64 -12.84
C SER A 189 -1.85 -2.91 -11.49
N ASN A 190 -1.18 -2.52 -10.40
CA ASN A 190 -1.69 -2.51 -9.04
C ASN A 190 -1.19 -1.27 -8.28
N PRO A 191 -1.84 -0.10 -8.49
CA PRO A 191 -1.46 1.15 -7.84
C PRO A 191 -1.51 1.07 -6.32
N TRP A 192 -0.52 1.67 -5.65
CA TRP A 192 -0.32 1.58 -4.20
C TRP A 192 -0.56 2.91 -3.47
N LYS A 193 0.22 3.95 -3.80
CA LYS A 193 0.18 5.25 -3.12
C LYS A 193 0.08 6.39 -4.12
N VAL A 194 -0.64 7.46 -3.76
CA VAL A 194 -0.70 8.71 -4.52
C VAL A 194 -0.14 9.87 -3.72
N LEU A 195 0.69 10.68 -4.37
CA LEU A 195 1.23 11.92 -3.82
C LEU A 195 0.80 13.10 -4.70
N ARG A 196 0.21 14.14 -4.07
CA ARG A 196 -0.06 15.41 -4.77
C ARG A 196 1.25 16.17 -5.04
N THR A 197 1.39 16.69 -6.24
CA THR A 197 2.46 17.60 -6.64
C THR A 197 1.88 18.94 -7.12
N GLY A 198 2.73 19.95 -7.33
CA GLY A 198 2.28 21.28 -7.79
C GLY A 198 1.58 21.27 -9.16
N GLY A 199 1.79 20.24 -9.98
CA GLY A 199 1.20 20.14 -11.33
C GLY A 199 0.29 18.93 -11.55
N GLY A 200 -0.01 18.15 -10.52
CA GLY A 200 -0.76 16.90 -10.67
C GLY A 200 -0.45 15.89 -9.57
N TYR A 201 -0.22 14.64 -9.94
CA TYR A 201 -0.02 13.54 -9.02
C TYR A 201 1.18 12.68 -9.45
N LEU A 202 1.90 12.15 -8.46
CA LEU A 202 2.77 11.00 -8.65
C LEU A 202 2.09 9.79 -8.03
N VAL A 203 2.18 8.65 -8.69
CA VAL A 203 1.59 7.39 -8.23
C VAL A 203 2.63 6.28 -8.33
N THR A 204 2.77 5.51 -7.26
CA THR A 204 3.51 4.25 -7.29
C THR A 204 2.58 3.15 -7.74
N ASP A 205 2.99 2.41 -8.77
CA ASP A 205 2.31 1.20 -9.20
C ASP A 205 3.19 0.00 -8.90
N ALA A 206 2.84 -0.67 -7.80
CA ALA A 206 3.57 -1.82 -7.29
C ALA A 206 3.48 -3.02 -8.25
N GLY A 207 2.37 -3.15 -8.97
CA GLY A 207 2.21 -4.23 -9.94
C GLY A 207 3.05 -4.03 -11.18
N ALA A 208 3.13 -2.78 -11.65
CA ALA A 208 3.78 -2.40 -12.90
C ALA A 208 5.25 -1.98 -12.72
N ASN A 209 5.80 -2.09 -11.51
CA ASN A 209 7.17 -1.68 -11.17
C ASN A 209 7.49 -0.21 -11.51
N THR A 210 6.48 0.65 -11.62
CA THR A 210 6.61 2.00 -12.17
C THR A 210 6.18 3.09 -11.20
N VAL A 211 6.78 4.26 -11.38
CA VAL A 211 6.25 5.52 -10.84
C VAL A 211 5.68 6.31 -12.01
N LEU A 212 4.42 6.72 -11.87
CA LEU A 212 3.65 7.41 -12.89
C LEU A 212 3.44 8.86 -12.49
N ARG A 213 3.38 9.75 -13.48
CA ARG A 213 2.96 11.13 -13.32
C ARG A 213 1.64 11.35 -14.05
N THR A 214 0.64 11.85 -13.33
CA THR A 214 -0.65 12.26 -13.90
C THR A 214 -0.78 13.78 -13.81
N ALA A 215 -0.80 14.47 -14.95
CA ALA A 215 -0.90 15.93 -15.03
C ALA A 215 -1.59 16.37 -16.32
N GLY A 216 -2.44 17.40 -16.26
CA GLY A 216 -3.09 17.97 -17.44
C GLY A 216 -3.97 16.98 -18.22
N GLY A 217 -4.49 15.94 -17.58
CA GLY A 217 -5.28 14.87 -18.21
C GLY A 217 -4.44 13.75 -18.85
N THR A 218 -3.11 13.82 -18.74
CA THR A 218 -2.19 12.81 -19.29
C THR A 218 -1.53 12.02 -18.16
N THR A 219 -1.37 10.72 -18.37
CA THR A 219 -0.52 9.85 -17.54
C THR A 219 0.73 9.48 -18.32
N THR A 220 1.90 9.61 -17.69
CA THR A 220 3.20 9.24 -18.26
C THR A 220 3.98 8.41 -17.24
N THR A 221 4.74 7.42 -17.70
CA THR A 221 5.73 6.75 -16.85
C THR A 221 6.85 7.74 -16.56
N GLN A 222 7.04 8.06 -15.27
CA GLN A 222 8.16 8.89 -14.84
C GLN A 222 9.45 8.06 -14.87
N PHE A 223 9.39 6.83 -14.37
CA PHE A 223 10.44 5.82 -14.47
C PHE A 223 9.93 4.43 -14.04
N VAL A 224 10.69 3.41 -14.42
CA VAL A 224 10.61 2.05 -13.86
C VAL A 224 11.64 1.95 -12.73
N LEU A 225 11.30 1.31 -11.62
CA LEU A 225 12.29 1.03 -10.58
C LEU A 225 13.29 -0.01 -11.09
N PRO A 226 14.60 0.17 -10.83
CA PRO A 226 15.60 -0.82 -11.22
C PRO A 226 15.32 -2.19 -10.59
N THR A 227 15.66 -3.26 -11.32
CA THR A 227 15.69 -4.60 -10.72
C THR A 227 16.73 -4.65 -9.60
N ILE A 228 16.44 -5.47 -8.58
CA ILE A 228 17.31 -5.69 -7.43
C ILE A 228 17.99 -7.07 -7.52
N GLU A 229 18.74 -7.47 -6.49
CA GLU A 229 19.59 -8.64 -6.53
C GLU A 229 18.82 -9.92 -6.92
N ASN A 230 19.46 -10.76 -7.74
CA ASN A 230 18.88 -11.96 -8.35
C ASN A 230 17.73 -11.69 -9.34
N ASP A 231 17.82 -10.57 -10.07
CA ASP A 231 16.86 -10.17 -11.12
C ASP A 231 15.42 -10.03 -10.62
N ARG A 232 15.29 -9.70 -9.32
CA ARG A 232 14.00 -9.48 -8.68
C ARG A 232 13.46 -8.10 -9.04
N ASP A 233 12.14 -8.00 -9.05
CA ASP A 233 11.45 -6.75 -9.36
C ASP A 233 11.75 -5.63 -8.36
N GLY A 234 11.99 -4.44 -8.90
CA GLY A 234 11.91 -3.20 -8.14
C GLY A 234 10.46 -2.80 -7.97
N VAL A 235 9.84 -3.18 -6.85
CA VAL A 235 8.42 -2.95 -6.59
C VAL A 235 8.21 -1.62 -5.84
N PRO A 236 7.72 -0.53 -6.45
CA PRO A 236 7.53 0.74 -5.76
C PRO A 236 6.35 0.69 -4.80
N THR A 237 6.52 1.28 -3.62
CA THR A 237 5.51 1.29 -2.56
C THR A 237 5.23 2.72 -2.06
N GLY A 238 5.81 3.13 -0.94
CA GLY A 238 5.68 4.47 -0.38
C GLY A 238 6.29 5.55 -1.27
N ILE A 239 5.68 6.73 -1.25
CA ILE A 239 6.19 7.93 -1.90
C ILE A 239 5.94 9.14 -1.01
N ALA A 240 6.99 9.90 -0.72
CA ALA A 240 6.93 11.07 0.15
C ALA A 240 7.72 12.23 -0.44
N ARG A 241 7.30 13.46 -0.11
CA ARG A 241 8.02 14.67 -0.48
C ARG A 241 8.35 15.49 0.76
N THR A 242 9.63 15.74 0.96
CA THR A 242 10.15 16.57 2.05
C THR A 242 9.93 18.06 1.78
N ALA A 243 10.04 18.89 2.81
CA ALA A 243 9.76 20.32 2.74
C ALA A 243 10.70 21.09 1.78
N ASP A 244 11.92 20.59 1.58
CA ASP A 244 12.88 21.09 0.58
C ASP A 244 12.47 20.77 -0.88
N GLY A 245 11.39 20.02 -1.06
CA GLY A 245 10.86 19.62 -2.35
C GLY A 245 11.44 18.33 -2.91
N THR A 246 12.37 17.65 -2.21
CA THR A 246 12.89 16.35 -2.62
C THR A 246 11.81 15.28 -2.51
N THR A 247 11.66 14.44 -3.54
CA THR A 247 10.71 13.31 -3.54
C THR A 247 11.47 12.00 -3.40
N TYR A 248 11.00 11.13 -2.53
CA TYR A 248 11.54 9.81 -2.25
C TYR A 248 10.50 8.74 -2.53
N VAL A 249 10.95 7.60 -3.05
CA VAL A 249 10.12 6.42 -3.31
C VAL A 249 10.79 5.22 -2.68
N SER A 250 10.05 4.42 -1.91
CA SER A 250 10.55 3.13 -1.41
C SER A 250 10.28 2.02 -2.42
N GLY A 251 11.21 1.08 -2.49
CA GLY A 251 11.02 -0.24 -3.08
C GLY A 251 10.74 -1.28 -1.99
N LEU A 252 9.79 -2.19 -2.22
CA LEU A 252 9.33 -3.17 -1.23
C LEU A 252 10.50 -3.98 -0.66
N GLY A 253 11.22 -4.74 -1.48
CA GLY A 253 12.31 -5.62 -1.03
C GLY A 253 11.83 -6.67 -0.02
N VAL A 254 11.25 -7.76 -0.51
CA VAL A 254 10.56 -8.79 0.30
C VAL A 254 11.46 -9.48 1.34
N TYR A 255 12.77 -9.56 1.05
CA TYR A 255 13.74 -10.23 1.90
C TYR A 255 14.60 -9.24 2.68
N ALA A 256 15.19 -9.72 3.77
CA ALA A 256 16.07 -8.94 4.62
C ALA A 256 17.14 -8.19 3.81
N GLY A 257 17.23 -6.88 4.02
CA GLY A 257 18.22 -6.03 3.38
C GLY A 257 17.98 -5.72 1.90
N GLN A 258 16.83 -6.10 1.32
CA GLN A 258 16.53 -5.87 -0.11
C GLN A 258 15.73 -4.61 -0.40
N SER A 259 15.15 -3.96 0.62
CA SER A 259 14.43 -2.72 0.41
C SER A 259 15.41 -1.57 0.18
N ARG A 260 15.00 -0.65 -0.69
CA ARG A 260 15.75 0.51 -1.13
C ARG A 260 14.84 1.74 -1.04
N ILE A 261 15.41 2.90 -0.77
CA ILE A 261 14.75 4.18 -1.00
C ILE A 261 15.50 4.89 -2.11
N TYR A 262 14.75 5.38 -3.09
CA TYR A 262 15.24 6.14 -4.23
C TYR A 262 14.89 7.61 -4.07
N LYS A 263 15.82 8.49 -4.41
CA LYS A 263 15.52 9.90 -4.66
C LYS A 263 15.06 10.05 -6.10
N VAL A 264 13.97 10.77 -6.33
CA VAL A 264 13.51 11.09 -7.68
C VAL A 264 14.37 12.20 -8.26
N GLY A 265 15.24 11.85 -9.19
CA GLY A 265 16.11 12.77 -9.93
C GLY A 265 15.52 13.19 -11.28
N PRO A 266 16.16 14.15 -11.97
CA PRO A 266 15.74 14.60 -13.30
C PRO A 266 15.86 13.51 -14.38
N ASN A 267 16.74 12.53 -14.17
CA ASN A 267 17.02 11.43 -15.12
C ASN A 267 16.40 10.09 -14.70
N GLY A 268 15.60 10.06 -13.63
CA GLY A 268 15.03 8.84 -13.08
C GLY A 268 15.34 8.63 -11.60
N PRO A 269 15.13 7.42 -11.06
CA PRO A 269 15.34 7.11 -9.66
C PRO A 269 16.83 6.91 -9.38
N GLU A 270 17.35 7.61 -8.38
CA GLU A 270 18.71 7.41 -7.88
C GLU A 270 18.63 6.67 -6.55
N GLU A 271 19.30 5.51 -6.44
CA GLU A 271 19.35 4.79 -5.16
C GLU A 271 19.96 5.71 -4.10
N TRP A 272 19.21 5.96 -3.03
CA TRP A 272 19.58 6.90 -1.98
C TRP A 272 19.93 6.18 -0.68
N LEU A 273 19.18 5.14 -0.31
CA LEU A 273 19.43 4.33 0.87
C LEU A 273 19.11 2.86 0.58
N SER A 274 19.97 1.97 1.08
CA SER A 274 19.85 0.52 0.93
C SER A 274 19.99 -0.21 2.25
N GLY A 275 19.77 -1.53 2.24
CA GLY A 275 19.85 -2.39 3.42
C GLY A 275 18.61 -2.40 4.31
N LEU A 276 17.52 -1.74 3.89
CA LEU A 276 16.24 -1.81 4.58
C LEU A 276 15.53 -3.14 4.25
N THR A 277 14.41 -3.42 4.93
CA THR A 277 13.58 -4.59 4.66
C THR A 277 12.11 -4.22 4.53
N ASN A 278 11.46 -4.71 3.47
CA ASN A 278 10.01 -4.75 3.32
C ASN A 278 9.29 -3.41 3.56
N VAL A 279 9.85 -2.30 3.08
CA VAL A 279 9.28 -0.96 3.27
C VAL A 279 8.05 -0.80 2.39
N VAL A 280 6.90 -0.53 2.99
CA VAL A 280 5.59 -0.42 2.32
C VAL A 280 5.04 1.00 2.27
N ASP A 281 5.52 1.90 3.12
CA ASP A 281 5.14 3.30 3.02
C ASP A 281 6.21 4.26 3.54
N LEU A 282 6.13 5.51 3.08
CA LEU A 282 6.99 6.61 3.47
C LEU A 282 6.13 7.84 3.77
N ALA A 283 6.52 8.63 4.77
CA ALA A 283 6.05 10.01 4.93
C ALA A 283 7.19 10.93 5.33
N ALA A 284 7.04 12.22 5.03
CA ALA A 284 7.98 13.24 5.45
C ALA A 284 7.58 13.79 6.81
N ALA A 285 8.52 13.80 7.76
CA ALA A 285 8.34 14.44 9.04
C ALA A 285 8.60 15.98 8.93
N PRO A 286 8.01 16.80 9.80
CA PRO A 286 8.16 18.27 9.76
C PRO A 286 9.61 18.76 9.88
N ASN A 287 10.47 17.96 10.51
CA ASN A 287 11.90 18.25 10.69
C ASN A 287 12.76 17.92 9.45
N GLY A 288 12.16 17.40 8.38
CA GLY A 288 12.86 17.01 7.15
C GLY A 288 13.30 15.56 7.09
N ASP A 289 13.09 14.77 8.14
CA ASP A 289 13.37 13.33 8.12
C ASP A 289 12.29 12.56 7.35
N LEU A 290 12.62 11.32 6.96
CA LEU A 290 11.62 10.36 6.48
C LEU A 290 11.20 9.41 7.61
N ILE A 291 9.92 9.10 7.65
CA ILE A 291 9.37 7.99 8.42
C ILE A 291 9.03 6.88 7.43
N ALA A 292 9.57 5.69 7.65
CA ALA A 292 9.31 4.50 6.85
C ALA A 292 8.56 3.45 7.68
N LEU A 293 7.58 2.79 7.06
CA LEU A 293 6.87 1.64 7.64
C LEU A 293 7.30 0.37 6.92
N THR A 294 7.69 -0.64 7.67
CA THR A 294 7.88 -1.99 7.14
C THR A 294 6.60 -2.81 7.28
N TYR A 295 6.34 -3.73 6.36
CA TYR A 295 5.21 -4.65 6.50
C TYR A 295 5.48 -5.69 7.60
N THR A 296 6.66 -6.32 7.53
CA THR A 296 7.29 -7.22 8.50
C THR A 296 8.81 -7.15 8.27
N PRO A 297 9.67 -7.32 9.28
CA PRO A 297 11.12 -7.40 9.09
C PRO A 297 11.60 -8.58 8.21
N GLY A 298 10.70 -9.45 7.73
CA GLY A 298 10.92 -10.35 6.59
C GLY A 298 9.69 -11.21 6.28
N TYR A 299 9.42 -11.53 5.01
CA TYR A 299 8.25 -12.37 4.64
C TYR A 299 8.44 -13.86 4.99
N LEU A 300 9.67 -14.29 5.25
CA LEU A 300 10.00 -15.68 5.61
C LEU A 300 9.99 -15.97 7.11
N GLU A 301 9.67 -14.99 7.95
CA GLU A 301 9.56 -15.23 9.38
C GLU A 301 8.18 -15.86 9.67
N ASP A 302 8.19 -17.05 10.28
CA ASP A 302 6.99 -17.74 10.74
C ASP A 302 7.01 -17.85 12.27
N PRO A 303 6.09 -17.17 12.99
CA PRO A 303 5.05 -16.28 12.47
C PRO A 303 5.63 -14.92 11.99
N PRO A 304 4.89 -14.17 11.13
CA PRO A 304 5.30 -12.83 10.71
C PRO A 304 5.52 -11.94 11.92
N GLN A 305 6.67 -11.27 11.95
CA GLN A 305 7.00 -10.36 13.03
C GLN A 305 6.24 -9.02 12.90
N PRO A 306 6.09 -8.28 14.01
CA PRO A 306 5.47 -6.97 14.01
C PRO A 306 6.10 -6.01 13.00
N SER A 307 5.26 -5.18 12.38
CA SER A 307 5.70 -4.08 11.52
C SER A 307 6.61 -3.12 12.31
N LYS A 308 7.59 -2.52 11.62
CA LYS A 308 8.53 -1.57 12.22
C LYS A 308 8.33 -0.18 11.66
N VAL A 309 8.56 0.83 12.50
CA VAL A 309 8.59 2.24 12.10
C VAL A 309 10.03 2.71 12.23
N LEU A 310 10.59 3.21 11.13
CA LEU A 310 11.96 3.68 11.06
C LEU A 310 11.95 5.18 10.81
N ARG A 311 12.71 5.92 11.62
CA ARG A 311 13.09 7.30 11.32
C ARG A 311 14.40 7.28 10.55
N ILE A 312 14.45 8.05 9.47
CA ILE A 312 15.62 8.12 8.59
C ILE A 312 16.02 9.58 8.46
N ASN A 313 17.21 9.91 8.95
CA ASN A 313 17.76 11.26 8.80
C ASN A 313 18.12 11.50 7.34
N THR A 314 17.52 12.50 6.70
CA THR A 314 17.71 12.71 5.25
C THR A 314 19.07 13.28 4.87
N THR A 315 19.84 13.78 5.85
CA THR A 315 21.19 14.31 5.65
C THR A 315 22.26 13.25 5.93
N THR A 316 22.19 12.58 7.09
CA THR A 316 23.21 11.60 7.51
C THR A 316 22.91 10.18 7.03
N LYS A 317 21.67 9.91 6.58
CA LYS A 317 21.13 8.59 6.25
C LYS A 317 21.08 7.62 7.44
N GLU A 318 21.23 8.13 8.66
CA GLU A 318 21.09 7.34 9.87
C GLU A 318 19.65 6.80 9.98
N VAL A 319 19.52 5.51 10.28
CA VAL A 319 18.25 4.81 10.45
C VAL A 319 18.08 4.44 11.92
N THR A 320 16.99 4.86 12.52
CA THR A 320 16.65 4.55 13.91
C THR A 320 15.24 3.97 14.00
N GLU A 321 15.06 2.86 14.71
CA GLU A 321 13.73 2.33 14.98
C GLU A 321 13.00 3.19 16.02
N ILE A 322 11.74 3.53 15.75
CA ILE A 322 10.83 4.12 16.73
C ILE A 322 10.19 2.94 17.49
N PRO A 323 10.44 2.77 18.80
CA PRO A 323 10.08 1.55 19.49
C PRO A 323 8.57 1.45 19.69
N THR A 324 7.92 0.55 18.94
CA THR A 324 6.49 0.27 19.08
C THR A 324 6.19 -1.01 19.86
N GLY A 325 7.21 -1.81 20.17
CA GLY A 325 7.05 -3.19 20.63
C GLY A 325 6.28 -4.00 19.60
N ASP A 326 5.41 -4.90 20.08
CA ASP A 326 4.65 -5.82 19.21
C ASP A 326 3.27 -5.28 18.80
N ARG A 327 3.04 -3.97 18.98
CA ARG A 327 1.73 -3.33 18.78
C ARG A 327 1.33 -3.16 17.31
N LEU A 328 2.29 -3.22 16.39
CA LEU A 328 2.02 -3.07 14.95
C LEU A 328 1.96 -4.42 14.27
N ILE A 329 0.79 -4.75 13.74
CA ILE A 329 0.49 -6.00 13.05
C ILE A 329 0.11 -5.65 11.63
N MET A 330 0.98 -5.98 10.67
CA MET A 330 0.71 -5.88 9.23
C MET A 330 0.27 -4.47 8.81
N GLY A 331 1.01 -3.46 9.22
CA GLY A 331 0.77 -2.08 8.79
C GLY A 331 1.03 -1.91 7.29
N THR A 332 0.18 -1.13 6.62
CA THR A 332 0.23 -0.96 5.16
C THR A 332 0.38 0.48 4.69
N GLY A 333 0.13 1.45 5.57
CA GLY A 333 0.22 2.87 5.23
C GLY A 333 0.39 3.74 6.48
N LEU A 334 1.06 4.86 6.28
CA LEU A 334 1.36 5.84 7.32
C LEU A 334 1.27 7.27 6.76
N ASP A 335 1.01 8.22 7.65
CA ASP A 335 1.23 9.63 7.37
C ASP A 335 1.64 10.40 8.63
N VAL A 336 2.27 11.55 8.47
CA VAL A 336 2.79 12.37 9.56
C VAL A 336 2.16 13.76 9.49
N ASN A 337 1.52 14.19 10.58
CA ASN A 337 0.96 15.55 10.63
C ASN A 337 2.02 16.61 10.93
N ARG A 338 1.60 17.88 10.95
CA ARG A 338 2.51 19.01 11.18
C ARG A 338 3.10 19.05 12.57
N GLU A 339 2.44 18.43 13.54
CA GLU A 339 2.90 18.29 14.91
C GLU A 339 3.89 17.11 15.08
N GLY A 340 4.19 16.37 14.01
CA GLY A 340 5.09 15.21 14.03
C GLY A 340 4.45 13.94 14.59
N GLN A 341 3.13 13.90 14.77
CA GLN A 341 2.41 12.69 15.15
C GLN A 341 2.34 11.76 13.94
N ILE A 342 2.71 10.50 14.15
CA ILE A 342 2.68 9.48 13.10
C ILE A 342 1.35 8.72 13.22
N PHE A 343 0.61 8.63 12.13
CA PHE A 343 -0.60 7.82 12.02
C PHE A 343 -0.31 6.59 11.19
N ILE A 344 -0.74 5.42 11.66
CA ILE A 344 -0.41 4.14 11.04
C ILE A 344 -1.67 3.30 10.92
N VAL A 345 -1.98 2.85 9.72
CA VAL A 345 -2.95 1.80 9.49
C VAL A 345 -2.41 0.50 10.07
N ASN A 346 -3.18 -0.15 10.94
CA ASN A 346 -2.80 -1.37 11.64
C ASN A 346 -3.86 -2.47 11.45
N ASN A 347 -3.44 -3.73 11.61
CA ASN A 347 -4.30 -4.89 11.40
C ASN A 347 -5.05 -4.82 10.06
N ALA A 348 -4.31 -4.49 9.00
CA ALA A 348 -4.85 -4.13 7.69
C ALA A 348 -5.54 -5.29 6.96
N ARG A 349 -5.43 -6.52 7.48
CA ARG A 349 -6.02 -7.71 6.88
C ARG A 349 -7.39 -8.02 7.50
N GLY A 350 -8.45 -7.90 6.72
CA GLY A 350 -9.82 -8.20 7.18
C GLY A 350 -10.58 -6.96 7.65
N THR A 351 -11.55 -7.15 8.54
CA THR A 351 -12.55 -6.12 8.89
C THR A 351 -12.46 -5.58 10.31
N SER A 352 -11.37 -5.92 11.01
CA SER A 352 -11.04 -5.48 12.37
C SER A 352 -9.85 -4.52 12.39
N GLY A 353 -9.58 -3.84 11.28
CA GLY A 353 -8.47 -2.91 11.15
C GLY A 353 -8.57 -1.72 12.10
N GLU A 354 -7.41 -1.13 12.38
CA GLU A 354 -7.27 -0.02 13.31
C GLU A 354 -6.49 1.12 12.67
N LEU A 355 -6.69 2.32 13.20
CA LEU A 355 -5.78 3.43 12.99
C LEU A 355 -5.11 3.74 14.32
N LEU A 356 -3.78 3.76 14.31
CA LEU A 356 -2.95 4.08 15.46
C LEU A 356 -2.36 5.47 15.32
N ARG A 357 -2.11 6.13 16.46
CA ARG A 357 -1.33 7.36 16.58
C ARG A 357 -0.14 7.14 17.49
N LEU A 358 1.03 7.50 17.01
CA LEU A 358 2.31 7.45 17.73
C LEU A 358 2.77 8.87 18.08
N THR A 359 3.30 9.02 19.28
CA THR A 359 4.06 10.20 19.73
C THR A 359 5.30 9.72 20.47
N TYR A 360 6.47 10.27 20.14
CA TYR A 360 7.77 9.85 20.64
C TYR A 360 8.72 11.04 20.73
#